data_AF-A0A1X0Y2C6-F1
#
_entry.id   AF-A0A1X0Y2C6-F1
#
_cell.length_a   1.000
_cell.length_b   1.000
_cell.length_c   1.000
_cell.angle_alpha   90.00
_cell.angle_beta   90.00
_cell.angle_gamma   90.00
#
_symmetry.space_group_name_H-M   'P 1'
#
loop_
_entity.id
_entity.type
_entity.pdbx_description
1 polymer ?
#
loop_
_entity_poly.entity_id
_entity_poly.type
_entity_poly.pdbx_seq_one_letter_code
_entity_poly.pdbx_strand_id
1 'polypeptide(L)'
;MRRAEEKKTGNGSRNSAPTGRIGERPYWVLYLSLLVRAVHQVGAAVFLAAYLLDAVPGPPLVYLAISLASGMVLFFTEWLRHRQLYRELSGLTSMVKVLLLGAAWHGYLPGQPTVLLAFVIASLMAHAPKHVRHRLLI
;
A
#
# COMPACT_ATOMS: atom_id res chain seq x y z
N MET A 1 26.03 45.98 -32.59
CA MET A 1 24.67 45.42 -32.72
C MET A 1 24.54 44.24 -31.76
N ARG A 2 23.73 44.42 -30.71
CA ARG A 2 23.50 43.49 -29.61
C ARG A 2 22.71 42.28 -30.10
N ARG A 3 23.27 41.07 -29.99
CA ARG A 3 22.47 39.83 -30.03
C ARG A 3 21.82 39.68 -28.66
N ALA A 4 20.49 39.71 -28.64
CA ALA A 4 19.68 39.45 -27.47
C ALA A 4 19.89 38.01 -27.01
N GLU A 5 20.57 37.84 -25.88
CA GLU A 5 20.50 36.60 -25.09
C GLU A 5 19.13 36.59 -24.39
N GLU A 6 18.15 36.03 -25.10
CA GLU A 6 16.85 35.72 -24.53
C GLU A 6 17.04 34.53 -23.57
N LYS A 7 17.40 34.86 -22.34
CA LYS A 7 17.48 33.92 -21.22
C LYS A 7 16.05 33.43 -20.96
N LYS A 8 15.67 32.32 -21.61
CA LYS A 8 14.51 31.51 -21.20
C LYS A 8 14.75 31.11 -19.76
N THR A 9 14.17 31.88 -18.84
CA THR A 9 13.95 31.49 -17.46
C THR A 9 12.98 30.33 -17.49
N GLY A 10 13.54 29.14 -17.71
CA GLY A 10 12.85 27.87 -17.54
C GLY A 10 12.23 27.90 -16.15
N ASN A 11 10.91 27.93 -16.15
CA ASN A 11 10.04 27.80 -14.98
C ASN A 11 10.34 26.43 -14.34
N GLY A 12 11.39 26.39 -13.53
CA GLY A 12 11.97 25.20 -12.95
C GLY A 12 11.11 24.67 -11.81
N SER A 13 10.21 23.78 -12.19
CA SER A 13 9.63 22.70 -11.39
C SER A 13 9.05 23.08 -10.02
N ARG A 14 7.71 23.15 -10.01
CA ARG A 14 6.82 22.85 -8.89
C ARG A 14 7.48 21.94 -7.85
N ASN A 15 7.42 22.35 -6.59
CA ASN A 15 7.73 21.61 -5.37
C ASN A 15 7.33 20.12 -5.42
N SER A 16 8.10 19.27 -6.10
CA SER A 16 7.94 17.83 -6.08
C SER A 16 8.52 17.34 -4.77
N ALA A 17 7.63 17.03 -3.82
CA ALA A 17 8.00 16.50 -2.52
C ALA A 17 9.01 15.33 -2.66
N PRO A 18 9.99 15.23 -1.74
CA PRO A 18 11.03 14.22 -1.86
C PRO A 18 10.41 12.82 -1.79
N THR A 19 10.78 11.96 -2.74
CA THR A 19 10.39 10.55 -2.79
C THR A 19 11.51 9.67 -2.24
N GLY A 20 11.15 8.53 -1.61
CA GLY A 20 12.11 7.59 -1.03
C GLY A 20 13.07 6.99 -2.05
N ARG A 21 14.24 6.51 -1.58
CA ARG A 21 15.24 5.88 -2.46
C ARG A 21 14.69 4.58 -3.05
N ILE A 22 14.60 4.53 -4.38
CA ILE A 22 14.14 3.37 -5.15
C ILE A 22 15.37 2.64 -5.69
N GLY A 23 15.50 1.34 -5.39
CA GLY A 23 16.53 0.48 -5.99
C GLY A 23 16.20 0.11 -7.44
N GLU A 24 17.19 -0.33 -8.22
CA GLU A 24 16.93 -0.89 -9.55
C GLU A 24 15.98 -2.08 -9.45
N ARG A 25 14.90 -2.03 -10.24
CA ARG A 25 13.84 -3.03 -10.18
C ARG A 25 13.96 -3.96 -11.39
N PRO A 26 14.31 -5.24 -11.19
CA PRO A 26 14.22 -6.18 -12.29
C PRO A 26 12.74 -6.42 -12.64
N TYR A 27 12.41 -6.41 -13.94
CA TYR A 27 11.03 -6.43 -14.44
C TYR A 27 10.20 -7.62 -13.95
N TRP A 28 10.84 -8.77 -13.67
CA TRP A 28 10.14 -9.95 -13.15
C TRP A 28 9.51 -9.69 -11.76
N VAL A 29 10.14 -8.89 -10.90
CA VAL A 29 9.59 -8.50 -9.59
C VAL A 29 8.39 -7.57 -9.75
N LEU A 30 8.35 -6.79 -10.84
CA LEU A 30 7.16 -6.00 -11.19
C LEU A 30 5.97 -6.88 -11.51
N TYR A 31 6.12 -7.79 -12.48
CA TYR A 31 5.03 -8.66 -12.88
C TYR A 31 4.55 -9.57 -11.75
N LEU A 32 5.48 -10.14 -10.96
CA LEU A 32 5.13 -10.92 -9.77
C LEU A 32 4.29 -10.08 -8.80
N SER A 33 4.70 -8.85 -8.49
CA SER A 33 3.96 -7.99 -7.57
C SER A 33 2.55 -7.64 -8.06
N LEU A 34 2.34 -7.55 -9.38
CA LEU A 34 1.02 -7.29 -9.96
C LEU A 34 0.10 -8.51 -9.79
N LEU A 35 0.61 -9.71 -10.09
CA LEU A 35 -0.13 -10.96 -9.91
C LEU A 35 -0.49 -11.19 -8.44
N VAL A 36 0.48 -11.05 -7.54
CA VAL A 36 0.25 -11.20 -6.10
C VAL A 36 -0.73 -10.15 -5.59
N ARG A 37 -0.70 -8.92 -6.13
CA ARG A 37 -1.69 -7.88 -5.78
C ARG A 37 -3.10 -8.28 -6.18
N ALA A 38 -3.29 -8.85 -7.38
CA ALA A 38 -4.60 -9.34 -7.80
C ALA A 38 -5.11 -10.46 -6.87
N VAL A 39 -4.26 -11.45 -6.58
CA VAL A 39 -4.58 -12.55 -5.65
C VAL A 39 -4.92 -12.02 -4.25
N HIS A 40 -4.13 -11.07 -3.75
CA HIS A 40 -4.36 -10.43 -2.46
C HIS A 40 -5.70 -9.71 -2.39
N GLN A 41 -6.06 -8.94 -3.44
CA GLN A 41 -7.33 -8.22 -3.50
C GLN A 41 -8.52 -9.19 -3.53
N VAL A 42 -8.44 -10.28 -4.30
CA VAL A 42 -9.50 -11.31 -4.32
C VAL A 42 -9.65 -11.97 -2.96
N GLY A 43 -8.54 -12.43 -2.36
CA GLY A 43 -8.57 -13.05 -1.03
C GLY A 43 -9.16 -12.11 0.01
N ALA A 44 -8.75 -10.85 -0.01
CA ALA A 44 -9.15 -9.88 0.99
C ALA A 44 -10.61 -9.44 0.80
N ALA A 45 -11.09 -9.30 -0.45
CA ALA A 45 -12.48 -8.98 -0.76
C ALA A 45 -13.44 -10.10 -0.34
N VAL A 46 -13.11 -11.36 -0.65
CA VAL A 46 -13.94 -12.50 -0.26
C VAL A 46 -13.93 -12.69 1.26
N PHE A 47 -12.77 -12.54 1.91
CA PHE A 47 -12.68 -12.53 3.37
C PHE A 47 -13.57 -11.45 3.99
N LEU A 48 -13.46 -10.21 3.52
CA LEU A 48 -14.23 -9.09 4.06
C LEU A 48 -15.74 -9.29 3.87
N ALA A 49 -16.17 -9.73 2.68
CA ALA A 49 -17.58 -9.96 2.39
C ALA A 49 -18.17 -11.05 3.29
N ALA A 50 -17.48 -12.20 3.42
CA ALA A 50 -17.95 -13.28 4.28
C ALA A 50 -17.91 -12.92 5.77
N TYR A 51 -16.94 -12.09 6.20
CA TYR A 51 -16.84 -11.62 7.59
C TYR A 51 -17.88 -10.55 7.96
N LEU A 52 -18.28 -9.69 7.01
CA LEU A 52 -19.30 -8.66 7.25
C LEU A 52 -20.74 -9.20 7.16
N LEU A 53 -20.97 -10.19 6.30
CA LEU A 53 -22.29 -10.78 6.08
C LEU A 53 -22.56 -11.99 6.97
N ASP A 54 -21.61 -12.38 7.83
CA ASP A 54 -21.64 -13.61 8.63
C ASP A 54 -22.04 -14.84 7.78
N ALA A 55 -21.56 -14.87 6.53
CA ALA A 55 -22.01 -15.82 5.50
C ALA A 55 -21.51 -17.26 5.74
N VAL A 56 -20.50 -17.42 6.59
CA VAL A 56 -19.93 -18.71 7.00
C VAL A 56 -19.73 -18.66 8.52
N PRO A 57 -20.00 -19.76 9.25
CA PRO A 57 -19.71 -19.81 10.68
C PRO A 57 -18.21 -19.65 10.92
N GLY A 58 -17.84 -18.53 11.53
CA GLY A 58 -16.46 -18.17 11.81
C GLY A 58 -15.72 -17.49 10.64
N PRO A 59 -14.49 -17.02 10.87
CA PRO A 59 -13.72 -16.32 9.85
C PRO A 59 -13.35 -17.28 8.70
N PRO A 60 -13.50 -16.87 7.43
CA PRO A 60 -13.20 -17.71 6.27
C PRO A 60 -11.68 -17.93 6.13
N LEU A 61 -11.18 -18.94 6.85
CA LEU A 61 -9.75 -19.17 7.11
C LEU A 61 -8.90 -19.29 5.84
N VAL A 62 -9.43 -19.90 4.78
CA VAL A 62 -8.72 -20.03 3.49
C VAL A 62 -8.44 -18.67 2.87
N TYR A 63 -9.45 -17.80 2.80
CA TYR A 63 -9.32 -16.47 2.23
C TYR A 63 -8.51 -15.53 3.13
N LEU A 64 -8.58 -15.72 4.45
CA LEU A 64 -7.68 -15.06 5.39
C LEU A 64 -6.23 -15.47 5.14
N ALA A 65 -5.95 -16.76 5.00
CA ALA A 65 -4.60 -17.27 4.74
C ALA A 65 -4.05 -16.76 3.40
N ILE A 66 -4.86 -16.76 2.34
CA ILE A 66 -4.50 -16.17 1.04
C ILE A 66 -4.15 -14.70 1.21
N SER A 67 -4.98 -13.92 1.91
CA SER A 67 -4.77 -12.49 2.15
C SER A 67 -3.49 -12.23 2.93
N LEU A 68 -3.25 -12.97 4.00
CA LEU A 68 -2.04 -12.81 4.83
C LEU A 68 -0.78 -13.20 4.06
N ALA A 69 -0.76 -14.37 3.43
CA ALA A 69 0.41 -14.86 2.70
C ALA A 69 0.77 -13.93 1.53
N SER A 70 -0.20 -13.57 0.70
CA SER A 70 0.01 -12.63 -0.41
C SER A 70 0.39 -11.22 0.08
N GLY A 71 -0.16 -10.78 1.22
CA GLY A 71 0.19 -9.51 1.86
C GLY A 71 1.64 -9.47 2.32
N MET A 72 2.14 -10.57 2.88
CA MET A 72 3.55 -10.73 3.26
C MET A 72 4.46 -10.70 2.04
N VAL A 73 4.12 -11.43 0.97
CA VAL A 73 4.88 -11.39 -0.29
C VAL A 73 4.94 -9.97 -0.86
N LEU A 74 3.81 -9.25 -0.88
CA LEU A 74 3.78 -7.86 -1.33
C LEU A 74 4.68 -6.97 -0.48
N PHE A 75 4.63 -7.13 0.85
CA PHE A 75 5.50 -6.39 1.77
C PHE A 75 6.98 -6.63 1.46
N PHE A 76 7.40 -7.89 1.26
CA PHE A 76 8.77 -8.19 0.92
C PHE A 76 9.18 -7.67 -0.46
N THR A 77 8.33 -7.80 -1.49
CA THR A 77 8.63 -7.24 -2.82
C THR A 77 8.75 -5.71 -2.80
N GLU A 78 7.98 -5.05 -1.93
CA GLU A 78 8.08 -3.62 -1.69
C GLU A 78 9.35 -3.25 -0.92
N TRP A 79 9.70 -4.02 0.11
CA TRP A 79 10.92 -3.86 0.90
C TRP A 79 12.20 -3.99 0.06
N LEU A 80 12.23 -4.97 -0.84
CA LEU A 80 13.34 -5.15 -1.78
C LEU A 80 13.48 -3.95 -2.74
N ARG A 81 12.37 -3.28 -3.07
CA ARG A 81 12.35 -2.13 -3.99
C ARG A 81 12.66 -0.81 -3.29
N HIS A 82 12.10 -0.61 -2.11
CA HIS A 82 12.17 0.61 -1.33
C HIS A 82 12.90 0.33 -0.02
N ARG A 83 14.16 0.77 0.08
CA ARG A 83 14.96 0.60 1.31
C ARG A 83 14.49 1.49 2.48
N GLN A 84 13.46 2.31 2.27
CA GLN A 84 12.93 3.27 3.24
C GLN A 84 11.43 3.08 3.49
N LEU A 85 10.98 1.83 3.53
CA LEU A 85 9.56 1.47 3.61
C LEU A 85 8.82 2.23 4.73
N TYR A 86 9.41 2.33 5.92
CA TYR A 86 8.83 3.02 7.08
C TYR A 86 8.79 4.56 6.99
N ARG A 87 9.51 5.16 6.03
CA ARG A 87 9.54 6.62 5.83
C ARG A 87 8.60 7.07 4.72
N GLU A 88 8.04 6.12 3.97
CA GLU A 88 7.07 6.34 2.91
C GLU A 88 5.64 6.14 3.42
N LEU A 89 4.69 6.91 2.87
CA LEU A 89 3.27 6.79 3.19
C LEU A 89 2.73 5.36 2.96
N SER A 90 3.27 4.64 1.97
CA SER A 90 2.95 3.23 1.68
C SER A 90 3.25 2.28 2.85
N GLY A 91 4.41 2.43 3.49
CA GLY A 91 4.79 1.61 4.64
C GLY A 91 4.04 2.02 5.89
N LEU A 92 3.81 3.32 6.10
CA LEU A 92 2.99 3.80 7.21
C LEU A 92 1.56 3.26 7.14
N THR A 93 0.96 3.26 5.95
CA THR A 93 -0.35 2.62 5.70
C THR A 93 -0.32 1.13 6.06
N SER A 94 0.76 0.44 5.70
CA SER A 94 0.93 -0.98 6.01
C SER A 94 1.10 -1.25 7.50
N MET A 95 1.69 -0.32 8.26
CA MET A 95 1.73 -0.41 9.72
C MET A 95 0.36 -0.14 10.34
N VAL A 96 -0.32 0.94 9.90
CA VAL A 96 -1.64 1.31 10.41
C VAL A 96 -2.63 0.16 10.25
N LYS A 97 -2.69 -0.48 9.07
CA LYS A 97 -3.59 -1.63 8.87
C LYS A 97 -3.25 -2.80 9.81
N VAL A 98 -1.97 -3.09 10.05
CA VAL A 98 -1.56 -4.20 10.93
C VAL A 98 -1.91 -3.90 12.38
N LEU A 99 -1.70 -2.66 12.83
CA LEU A 99 -2.09 -2.22 14.17
C LEU A 99 -3.60 -2.27 14.37
N LEU A 100 -4.39 -1.81 13.39
CA LEU A 100 -5.86 -1.88 13.44
C LEU A 100 -6.35 -3.34 13.50
N LEU A 101 -5.82 -4.20 12.63
CA LEU A 101 -6.18 -5.62 12.63
C LEU A 101 -5.76 -6.33 13.91
N GLY A 102 -4.56 -6.03 14.44
CA GLY A 102 -4.09 -6.56 15.71
C GLY A 102 -4.96 -6.09 16.89
N ALA A 103 -5.33 -4.81 16.91
CA ALA A 103 -6.20 -4.25 17.94
C ALA A 103 -7.61 -4.86 17.90
N ALA A 104 -8.16 -5.08 16.70
CA ALA A 104 -9.42 -5.81 16.52
C ALA A 104 -9.32 -7.26 16.99
N TRP A 105 -8.21 -7.94 16.67
CA TRP A 105 -7.97 -9.33 17.08
C TRP A 105 -7.84 -9.49 18.60
N HIS A 106 -7.16 -8.55 19.27
CA HIS A 106 -7.01 -8.55 20.73
C HIS A 106 -8.24 -8.00 21.47
N GLY A 107 -9.29 -7.57 20.77
CA GLY A 107 -10.53 -7.06 21.38
C GLY A 107 -10.43 -5.63 21.91
N TYR A 108 -9.38 -4.88 21.58
CA TYR A 108 -9.24 -3.47 21.94
C TYR A 108 -10.15 -2.55 21.10
N LEU A 109 -10.57 -3.02 19.92
CA LEU A 109 -11.45 -2.29 19.00
C LEU A 109 -12.57 -3.22 18.51
N PRO A 110 -13.74 -2.66 18.12
CA PRO A 110 -14.84 -3.45 17.57
C PRO A 110 -14.42 -4.13 16.25
N GLY A 111 -14.56 -5.47 16.18
CA GLY A 111 -14.01 -6.31 15.09
C GLY A 111 -14.41 -5.90 13.67
N GLN A 112 -15.66 -6.18 13.29
CA GLN A 112 -16.22 -5.89 11.95
C GLN A 112 -15.92 -4.46 11.43
N PRO A 113 -16.26 -3.37 12.16
CA PRO A 113 -16.02 -2.02 11.67
C PRO A 113 -14.52 -1.69 11.57
N THR A 114 -13.66 -2.23 12.44
CA THR A 114 -12.21 -2.00 12.38
C THR A 114 -11.57 -2.70 11.19
N VAL A 115 -11.99 -3.93 10.89
CA VAL A 115 -11.52 -4.68 9.72
C VAL A 115 -11.94 -3.98 8.43
N LEU A 116 -13.19 -3.50 8.36
CA LEU A 116 -13.69 -2.69 7.24
C LEU A 116 -12.87 -1.41 7.08
N LEU A 117 -12.62 -0.67 8.16
CA LEU A 117 -11.82 0.55 8.14
C LEU A 117 -10.40 0.29 7.62
N ALA A 118 -9.73 -0.76 8.12
CA ALA A 118 -8.41 -1.13 7.66
C ALA A 118 -8.39 -1.43 6.15
N PHE A 119 -9.45 -2.07 5.64
CA PHE A 119 -9.61 -2.35 4.22
C PHE A 119 -9.81 -1.09 3.38
N VAL A 120 -10.68 -0.18 3.82
CA VAL A 120 -10.94 1.10 3.14
C VAL A 120 -9.66 1.93 3.05
N ILE A 121 -8.93 2.07 4.17
CA ILE A 121 -7.64 2.77 4.20
C ILE A 121 -6.66 2.13 3.22
N ALA A 122 -6.54 0.79 3.24
CA ALA A 122 -5.65 0.07 2.33
C ALA A 122 -6.03 0.27 0.86
N SER A 123 -7.32 0.26 0.52
CA SER A 123 -7.82 0.46 -0.84
C SER A 123 -7.52 1.87 -1.34
N LEU A 124 -7.83 2.90 -0.55
CA LEU A 124 -7.55 4.30 -0.91
C LEU A 124 -6.05 4.53 -1.13
N MET A 125 -5.21 4.02 -0.23
CA MET A 125 -3.77 4.22 -0.30
C MET A 125 -3.10 3.38 -1.39
N ALA A 126 -3.66 2.23 -1.76
CA ALA A 126 -3.18 1.43 -2.89
C ALA A 126 -3.38 2.13 -4.23
N HIS A 127 -4.48 2.88 -4.38
CA HIS A 127 -4.84 3.64 -5.58
C HIS A 127 -4.38 5.09 -5.55
N ALA A 128 -3.82 5.55 -4.43
CA ALA A 128 -3.24 6.88 -4.34
C ALA A 128 -2.14 7.06 -5.41
N PRO A 129 -2.05 8.25 -6.04
CA PRO A 129 -1.03 8.54 -7.04
C PRO A 129 0.38 8.27 -6.51
N LYS A 130 1.30 7.86 -7.39
CA LYS A 130 2.69 7.50 -7.02
C LYS A 130 3.38 8.59 -6.17
N HIS A 131 3.16 9.86 -6.51
CA HIS A 131 3.74 11.01 -5.81
C HIS A 131 3.18 11.22 -4.39
N VAL A 132 1.99 10.69 -4.08
CA VAL A 132 1.42 10.68 -2.73
C VAL A 132 1.92 9.45 -1.97
N ARG A 133 1.81 8.27 -2.59
CA ARG A 133 2.12 6.98 -1.95
C ARG A 133 3.58 6.81 -1.53
N HIS A 134 4.51 7.35 -2.31
CA HIS A 134 5.95 7.26 -2.03
C HIS A 134 6.54 8.58 -1.53
N ARG A 135 5.68 9.50 -1.07
CA ARG A 135 6.13 10.73 -0.43
C ARG A 135 6.83 10.39 0.87
N LEU A 136 8.02 10.94 1.06
CA LEU A 136 8.70 10.89 2.36
C LEU A 136 7.95 11.78 3.34
N LEU A 137 7.60 11.20 4.49
CA LEU A 137 6.96 11.93 5.59
C LEU A 137 7.99 12.41 6.63
N ILE A 138 9.15 11.75 6.68
CA ILE A 138 10.26 11.95 7.64
C ILE A 138 11.59 11.78 6.92
#